data_AF-A0A2T7AWF1-F1
#
_entry.id   AF-A0A2T7AWF1-F1
#
_cell.length_a   1.000
_cell.length_b   1.000
_cell.length_c   1.000
_cell.angle_alpha   90.00
_cell.angle_beta   90.00
_cell.angle_gamma   90.00
#
_symmetry.space_group_name_H-M   'P 1'
#
loop_
_entity.id
_entity.type
_entity.pdbx_description
1 polymer ?
#
loop_
_entity_poly.entity_id
_entity_poly.type
_entity_poly.pdbx_seq_one_letter_code
_entity_poly.pdbx_strand_id
1 'polypeptide(L)'
;MKQLFTVALVLLAGSASAATEGINFKYQKHYTCSWLFTSPPSQAPDLYTAVNPNSGAMTLQRPGAQVYYAKKVTEDIWEEINPTPGQDAEDIRVRSDGVLDTYQGNTKISECIEVE
;
A
#
# COMPACT_ATOMS: atom_id res chain seq x y z
N MET A 1 -24.72 -6.17 51.53
CA MET A 1 -24.99 -6.48 50.10
C MET A 1 -23.77 -6.08 49.28
N LYS A 2 -23.50 -6.86 48.23
CA LYS A 2 -22.20 -7.09 47.58
C LYS A 2 -21.58 -5.86 46.91
N GLN A 3 -20.27 -5.73 47.03
CA GLN A 3 -19.41 -4.91 46.17
C GLN A 3 -19.50 -5.42 44.73
N LEU A 4 -19.67 -4.52 43.77
CA LEU A 4 -19.50 -4.82 42.34
C LEU A 4 -18.28 -4.06 41.85
N PHE A 5 -17.20 -4.79 41.61
CA PHE A 5 -16.02 -4.33 40.91
C PHE A 5 -16.35 -4.24 39.42
N THR A 6 -16.31 -3.04 38.84
CA THR A 6 -16.37 -2.87 37.39
C THR A 6 -14.96 -3.07 36.84
N VAL A 7 -14.71 -4.24 36.23
CA VAL A 7 -13.50 -4.49 35.45
C VAL A 7 -13.65 -3.74 34.13
N ALA A 8 -12.83 -2.71 33.91
CA ALA A 8 -12.70 -2.06 32.62
C ALA A 8 -11.93 -3.01 31.67
N LEU A 9 -12.66 -3.59 30.71
CA LEU A 9 -12.06 -4.35 29.61
C LEU A 9 -11.43 -3.35 28.63
N VAL A 10 -10.12 -3.15 28.74
CA VAL A 10 -9.37 -2.42 27.71
C VAL A 10 -9.29 -3.33 26.49
N LEU A 11 -10.17 -3.09 25.52
CA LEU A 11 -10.05 -3.63 24.17
C LEU A 11 -8.81 -3.00 23.54
N LEU A 12 -7.70 -3.74 23.54
CA LEU A 12 -6.59 -3.52 22.62
C LEU A 12 -7.11 -3.75 21.20
N ALA A 13 -7.72 -2.71 20.62
CA ALA A 13 -8.00 -2.63 19.19
C ALA A 13 -6.66 -2.42 18.46
N GLY A 14 -5.83 -3.46 18.41
CA GLY A 14 -4.86 -3.58 17.34
C GLY A 14 -5.66 -3.87 16.08
N SER A 15 -5.76 -2.89 15.19
CA SER A 15 -6.42 -3.00 13.88
C SER A 15 -5.84 -4.22 13.16
N ALA A 16 -6.57 -5.33 13.23
CA ALA A 16 -6.30 -6.47 12.37
C ALA A 16 -6.89 -6.10 11.01
N SER A 17 -6.10 -5.47 10.15
CA SER A 17 -6.46 -5.32 8.74
C SER A 17 -6.78 -6.71 8.21
N ALA A 18 -8.06 -6.92 7.89
CA ALA A 18 -8.53 -8.18 7.37
C ALA A 18 -7.94 -8.36 5.96
N ALA A 19 -7.50 -9.58 5.62
CA ALA A 19 -7.06 -9.87 4.27
C ALA A 19 -8.23 -9.62 3.30
N THR A 20 -8.08 -8.62 2.43
CA THR A 20 -9.05 -8.32 1.37
C THR A 20 -9.03 -9.46 0.34
N GLU A 21 -10.19 -9.83 -0.21
CA GLU A 21 -10.28 -10.88 -1.23
C GLU A 21 -9.35 -10.57 -2.42
N GLY A 22 -8.52 -11.55 -2.80
CA GLY A 22 -7.51 -11.40 -3.85
C GLY A 22 -6.17 -10.79 -3.39
N ILE A 23 -6.05 -10.39 -2.12
CA ILE A 23 -4.79 -9.93 -1.51
C ILE A 23 -4.16 -11.07 -0.70
N ASN A 24 -2.93 -11.43 -1.05
CA ASN A 24 -2.25 -12.62 -0.57
C ASN A 24 -1.23 -12.35 0.55
N PHE A 25 -1.33 -11.20 1.22
CA PHE A 25 -0.48 -10.82 2.35
C PHE A 25 -1.24 -9.93 3.34
N LYS A 26 -0.73 -9.83 4.57
CA LYS A 26 -1.25 -8.89 5.56
C LYS A 26 -0.74 -7.48 5.22
N TYR A 27 -1.63 -6.63 4.70
CA TYR A 27 -1.30 -5.24 4.38
C TYR A 27 -1.34 -4.33 5.61
N GLN A 28 -0.66 -3.19 5.51
CA GLN A 28 -0.62 -2.12 6.50
C GLN A 28 -1.36 -0.87 6.01
N LYS A 29 -1.33 -0.62 4.70
CA LYS A 29 -1.99 0.52 4.07
C LYS A 29 -2.80 0.06 2.86
N HIS A 30 -3.94 0.72 2.67
CA HIS A 30 -4.82 0.57 1.51
C HIS A 30 -5.00 1.93 0.86
N TYR A 31 -4.82 1.96 -0.45
CA TYR A 31 -4.97 3.16 -1.26
C TYR A 31 -5.99 2.95 -2.38
N THR A 32 -6.84 3.96 -2.58
CA THR A 32 -7.63 4.05 -3.81
C THR A 32 -6.85 4.82 -4.88
N CYS A 33 -6.81 4.31 -6.11
CA CYS A 33 -5.92 4.81 -7.15
C CYS A 33 -6.67 5.33 -8.38
N SER A 34 -6.11 6.33 -9.06
CA SER A 34 -6.56 6.80 -10.37
C SER A 34 -5.45 6.69 -11.40
N TRP A 35 -5.77 6.20 -12.60
CA TRP A 35 -4.87 6.23 -13.75
C TRP A 35 -4.81 7.64 -14.33
N LEU A 36 -3.59 8.11 -14.61
CA LEU A 36 -3.33 9.46 -15.11
C LEU A 36 -2.96 9.53 -16.59
N PHE A 37 -2.81 8.38 -17.25
CA PHE A 37 -2.56 8.32 -18.70
C PHE A 37 -3.85 8.39 -19.54
N THR A 38 -5.03 8.42 -18.90
CA THR A 38 -6.33 8.61 -19.54
C THR A 38 -6.85 10.04 -19.32
N SER A 39 -7.57 10.60 -20.30
CA SER A 39 -8.26 11.89 -20.14
C SER A 39 -9.77 11.72 -20.42
N PRO A 40 -10.64 11.90 -19.42
CA PRO A 40 -10.35 12.21 -18.01
C PRO A 40 -9.67 11.05 -17.26
N PRO A 41 -9.05 11.30 -16.08
CA PRO A 41 -8.55 10.24 -15.22
C PRO A 41 -9.63 9.19 -14.93
N SER A 42 -9.23 7.93 -14.93
CA SER A 42 -10.12 6.80 -14.69
C SER A 42 -9.70 6.03 -13.45
N GLN A 43 -10.65 5.41 -12.76
CA GLN A 43 -10.35 4.56 -11.60
C GLN A 43 -9.33 3.47 -11.96
N ALA A 44 -8.26 3.37 -11.18
CA ALA A 44 -7.32 2.27 -11.21
C ALA A 44 -7.67 1.24 -10.14
N PRO A 45 -7.22 -0.02 -10.26
CA PRO A 45 -7.33 -0.97 -9.17
C PRO A 45 -6.62 -0.44 -7.93
N ASP A 46 -7.26 -0.59 -6.77
CA ASP A 46 -6.69 -0.21 -5.47
C ASP A 46 -5.32 -0.87 -5.23
N LEU A 47 -4.50 -0.22 -4.42
CA LEU A 47 -3.15 -0.66 -4.09
C LEU A 47 -3.05 -0.94 -2.59
N TYR A 48 -2.51 -2.10 -2.25
CA TYR A 48 -2.30 -2.53 -0.87
C TYR A 48 -0.80 -2.65 -0.64
N THR A 49 -0.31 -2.12 0.48
CA THR A 49 1.12 -2.15 0.80
C THR A 49 1.40 -2.58 2.24
N ALA A 50 2.55 -3.22 2.45
CA ALA A 50 3.12 -3.44 3.78
C ALA A 50 4.63 -3.30 3.73
N VAL A 51 5.21 -2.66 4.73
CA VAL A 51 6.66 -2.59 4.92
C VAL A 51 7.09 -3.69 5.88
N ASN A 52 8.02 -4.53 5.43
CA ASN A 52 8.68 -5.50 6.29
C ASN A 52 9.66 -4.76 7.22
N PRO A 53 9.49 -4.81 8.55
CA PRO A 53 10.34 -4.05 9.47
C PRO A 53 11.78 -4.57 9.55
N ASN A 54 12.02 -5.83 9.15
CA ASN A 54 13.34 -6.46 9.23
C ASN A 54 14.18 -6.18 7.98
N SER A 55 13.56 -6.20 6.79
CA SER A 55 14.26 -5.98 5.52
C SER A 55 14.12 -4.55 4.99
N GLY A 56 13.16 -3.78 5.49
CA GLY A 56 12.80 -2.48 4.94
C GLY A 56 12.25 -2.55 3.51
N ALA A 57 11.87 -3.74 3.02
CA ALA A 57 11.23 -3.91 1.72
C ALA A 57 9.72 -3.71 1.83
N MET A 58 9.13 -3.06 0.83
CA MET A 58 7.69 -2.90 0.70
C MET A 58 7.15 -4.04 -0.17
N THR A 59 6.13 -4.73 0.32
CA THR A 59 5.27 -5.63 -0.45
C THR A 59 4.10 -4.83 -1.00
N LEU A 60 3.80 -5.00 -2.28
CA LEU A 60 2.70 -4.32 -2.96
C LEU A 60 1.84 -5.32 -3.73
N GLN A 61 0.54 -5.12 -3.74
CA GLN A 61 -0.37 -5.89 -4.59
C GLN A 61 -1.61 -5.07 -4.96
N ARG A 62 -2.04 -5.19 -6.21
CA ARG A 62 -3.38 -4.80 -6.66
C ARG A 62 -4.29 -6.05 -6.67
N PRO A 63 -5.60 -5.94 -6.41
CA PRO A 63 -6.51 -7.09 -6.46
C PRO A 63 -6.38 -7.89 -7.77
N GLY A 64 -6.18 -9.20 -7.66
CA GLY A 64 -6.03 -10.10 -8.82
C GLY A 64 -4.68 -10.03 -9.56
N ALA A 65 -3.76 -9.15 -9.14
CA ALA A 65 -2.40 -9.10 -9.66
C ALA A 65 -1.43 -9.92 -8.79
N GLN A 66 -0.25 -10.22 -9.35
CA GLN A 66 0.84 -10.81 -8.58
C GLN A 66 1.41 -9.82 -7.55
N VAL A 67 1.91 -10.36 -6.45
CA VAL A 67 2.64 -9.58 -5.44
C VAL A 67 3.99 -9.19 -6.02
N TYR A 68 4.36 -7.91 -5.88
CA TYR A 68 5.69 -7.43 -6.21
C TYR A 68 6.31 -6.71 -4.99
N TYR A 69 7.61 -6.47 -5.08
CA TYR A 69 8.41 -5.95 -3.97
C TYR A 69 9.18 -4.72 -4.42
N ALA A 70 9.22 -3.71 -3.57
CA ALA A 70 10.04 -2.53 -3.76
C ALA A 70 11.04 -2.35 -2.61
N LYS A 71 12.25 -1.90 -2.92
CA LYS A 71 13.27 -1.53 -1.93
C LYS A 71 13.21 -0.03 -1.70
N LYS A 72 13.43 0.41 -0.47
CA LYS A 72 13.55 1.83 -0.15
C LYS A 72 14.87 2.38 -0.72
N VAL A 73 14.80 3.44 -1.52
CA VAL A 73 15.96 4.13 -2.10
C VAL A 73 16.27 5.42 -1.34
N THR A 74 15.22 6.20 -1.03
CA THR A 74 15.30 7.41 -0.19
C THR A 74 14.17 7.40 0.83
N GLU A 75 14.01 8.45 1.64
CA GLU A 75 12.93 8.54 2.63
C GLU A 75 11.53 8.31 2.01
N ASP A 76 11.33 8.84 0.80
CA ASP A 76 10.04 8.88 0.11
C ASP A 76 9.97 8.01 -1.15
N ILE A 77 11.11 7.51 -1.66
CA ILE A 77 11.18 6.77 -2.93
C ILE A 77 11.48 5.29 -2.69
N TRP A 78 10.68 4.45 -3.33
CA TRP A 78 10.83 3.00 -3.39
C TRP A 78 10.93 2.55 -4.85
N GLU A 79 11.83 1.61 -5.13
CA GLU A 79 12.09 1.09 -6.48
C GLU A 79 11.77 -0.40 -6.52
N GLU A 80 11.03 -0.85 -7.53
CA GLU A 80 10.71 -2.26 -7.75
C GLU A 80 11.98 -3.13 -7.89
N ILE A 81 12.02 -4.27 -7.19
CA ILE A 81 13.21 -5.12 -7.09
C ILE A 81 13.34 -6.09 -8.28
N ASN A 82 12.23 -6.44 -8.95
CA ASN A 82 12.21 -7.39 -10.07
C ASN A 82 11.11 -7.03 -11.08
N PRO A 83 11.28 -5.97 -11.89
CA PRO A 83 10.29 -5.63 -12.89
C PRO A 83 10.12 -6.76 -13.90
N THR A 84 8.91 -6.85 -14.46
CA THR A 84 8.62 -7.80 -15.54
C THR A 84 9.59 -7.55 -16.71
N PRO A 85 10.24 -8.59 -17.27
CA PRO A 85 11.19 -8.41 -18.37
C PRO A 85 10.58 -7.61 -19.53
N GLY A 86 11.26 -6.54 -19.95
CA GLY A 86 10.80 -5.66 -21.03
C GLY A 86 9.85 -4.54 -20.58
N GLN A 87 9.63 -4.36 -19.28
CA GLN A 87 8.97 -3.19 -18.71
C GLN A 87 9.96 -2.37 -17.88
N ASP A 88 9.83 -1.04 -17.94
CA ASP A 88 10.53 -0.17 -16.99
C ASP A 88 10.00 -0.46 -15.58
N ALA A 89 10.91 -0.42 -14.60
CA ALA A 89 10.56 -0.59 -13.19
C ALA A 89 9.54 0.46 -12.74
N GLU A 90 8.58 0.02 -11.92
CA GLU A 90 7.68 0.96 -11.26
C GLU A 90 8.39 1.59 -10.05
N ASP A 91 8.53 2.92 -10.10
CA ASP A 91 8.96 3.72 -8.96
C ASP A 91 7.73 4.15 -8.16
N ILE A 92 7.78 3.98 -6.85
CA ILE A 92 6.73 4.37 -5.92
C ILE A 92 7.24 5.54 -5.09
N ARG A 93 6.51 6.66 -5.12
CA ARG A 93 6.83 7.85 -4.33
C ARG A 93 5.73 8.09 -3.32
N VAL A 94 6.07 7.96 -2.05
CA VAL A 94 5.15 8.23 -0.93
C VAL A 94 5.39 9.66 -0.49
N ARG A 95 4.39 10.52 -0.65
CA ARG A 95 4.44 11.92 -0.25
C ARG A 95 4.10 12.08 1.23
N SER A 96 4.52 13.21 1.80
CA SER A 96 4.26 13.56 3.21
C SER A 96 2.78 13.77 3.53
N ASP A 97 1.94 14.00 2.52
CA ASP A 97 0.48 14.13 2.65
C ASP A 97 -0.26 12.79 2.52
N GLY A 98 0.46 11.66 2.51
CA GLY A 98 -0.13 10.32 2.45
C GLY A 98 -0.51 9.87 1.04
N VAL A 99 -0.22 10.66 0.02
CA VAL A 99 -0.43 10.28 -1.38
C VAL A 99 0.72 9.40 -1.86
N LEU A 100 0.38 8.29 -2.50
CA LEU A 100 1.32 7.40 -3.16
C LEU A 100 1.20 7.58 -4.68
N ASP A 101 2.26 8.10 -5.28
CA ASP A 101 2.36 8.24 -6.72
C ASP A 101 3.15 7.05 -7.28
N THR A 102 2.69 6.47 -8.39
CA THR A 102 3.50 5.49 -9.10
C THR A 102 3.95 6.01 -10.46
N TYR A 103 5.18 5.66 -10.82
CA TYR A 103 5.87 6.12 -12.01
C TYR A 103 6.40 4.95 -12.81
N GLN A 104 6.32 5.04 -14.14
CA GLN A 104 7.05 4.17 -15.04
C GLN A 104 8.08 5.04 -15.79
N GLY A 105 9.36 4.84 -15.48
CA GLY A 105 10.41 5.79 -15.84
C GLY A 105 10.12 7.18 -15.26
N ASN A 106 10.11 8.21 -16.11
CA ASN A 106 9.81 9.60 -15.70
C ASN A 106 8.33 9.97 -15.78
N THR A 107 7.45 9.04 -16.14
CA THR A 107 6.02 9.31 -16.35
C THR A 107 5.22 8.88 -15.13
N LYS A 108 4.48 9.81 -14.51
CA LYS A 108 3.52 9.49 -13.44
C LYS A 108 2.34 8.72 -14.06
N ILE A 109 2.14 7.47 -13.64
CA ILE A 109 1.10 6.59 -14.20
C ILE A 109 -0.14 6.53 -13.30
N SER A 110 0.03 6.61 -11.98
CA SER A 110 -1.10 6.66 -11.04
C SER A 110 -0.87 7.58 -9.85
N GLU A 111 -1.97 8.05 -9.29
CA GLU A 111 -2.03 8.70 -7.99
C GLU A 111 -2.96 7.90 -7.09
N CYS A 112 -2.50 7.59 -5.88
CA CYS A 112 -3.18 6.74 -4.93
C CYS A 112 -3.32 7.45 -3.58
N ILE A 113 -4.53 7.51 -3.04
CA ILE A 113 -4.85 8.19 -1.77
C ILE A 113 -5.12 7.12 -0.72
N GLU A 114 -4.48 7.23 0.45
CA GLU A 114 -4.71 6.34 1.60
C GLU A 114 -6.16 6.49 2.08
N VAL A 115 -6.87 5.36 2.24
CA VAL A 115 -8.32 5.35 2.56
C VAL A 115 -8.66 4.65 3.88
N GLU A 116 -7.66 4.12 4.59
CA GLU A 116 -7.81 3.43 5.88
C GLU A 116 -6.77 3.89 6.90
#